data_AF-A0A0C2QZ03-F1
#
_entry.id   AF-A0A0C2QZ03-F1
#
_cell.length_a   1.000
_cell.length_b   1.000
_cell.length_c   1.000
_cell.angle_alpha   90.00
_cell.angle_beta   90.00
_cell.angle_gamma   90.00
#
_symmetry.space_group_name_H-M   'P 1'
#
loop_
_entity.id
_entity.type
_entity.pdbx_description
1 polymer ?
#
loop_
_entity_poly.entity_id
_entity_poly.type
_entity_poly.pdbx_seq_one_letter_code
_entity_poly.pdbx_strand_id
1 'polypeptide(L)'
;MEDISSWKEKFEICVYSKKLLDKLEYLNTKVENPIDILEIKKGIYYARKYHGSQMRQSGDPYYSHPIEVAIMLAEFVAEEAPKLYNVIML
;
A
#
# COMPACT_ATOMS: atom_id res chain seq x y z
N MET A 1 -17.18 11.16 -2.17
CA MET A 1 -17.13 10.00 -1.25
C MET A 1 -17.49 10.48 0.14
N GLU A 2 -18.37 9.76 0.84
CA GLU A 2 -18.56 9.94 2.27
C GLU A 2 -17.20 9.73 2.99
N ASP A 3 -16.87 10.61 3.93
CA ASP A 3 -15.62 10.65 4.74
C ASP A 3 -14.36 11.26 4.10
N ILE A 4 -14.44 11.98 2.98
CA ILE A 4 -13.25 12.66 2.40
C ILE A 4 -12.53 13.56 3.43
N SER A 5 -13.27 14.20 4.33
CA SER A 5 -12.74 15.10 5.36
C SER A 5 -12.44 14.43 6.71
N SER A 6 -13.00 13.24 6.98
CA SER A 6 -12.96 12.61 8.32
C SER A 6 -12.27 11.25 8.37
N TRP A 7 -11.80 10.71 7.23
CA TRP A 7 -11.17 9.39 7.16
C TRP A 7 -9.99 9.21 8.14
N LYS A 8 -9.24 10.30 8.42
CA LYS A 8 -8.07 10.27 9.31
C LYS A 8 -8.44 9.84 10.73
N GLU A 9 -9.56 10.33 11.24
CA GLU A 9 -10.05 10.02 12.59
C GLU A 9 -10.53 8.57 12.70
N LYS A 10 -10.96 7.99 11.57
CA LYS A 10 -11.46 6.63 11.46
C LYS A 10 -10.40 5.63 10.98
N PHE A 11 -9.16 6.10 10.77
CA PHE A 11 -8.08 5.24 10.30
C PHE A 11 -7.58 4.36 11.45
N GLU A 12 -7.54 3.06 11.20
CA GLU A 12 -7.06 2.07 12.15
C GLU A 12 -5.94 1.23 11.51
N ILE A 13 -4.92 0.92 12.32
CA ILE A 13 -3.84 0.01 11.91
C ILE A 13 -4.26 -1.42 12.20
N CYS A 14 -4.16 -2.27 11.17
CA CYS A 14 -4.23 -3.73 11.25
C CYS A 14 -2.90 -4.36 10.82
N VAL A 15 -2.80 -5.70 10.88
CA VAL A 15 -1.57 -6.42 10.53
C VAL A 15 -1.12 -6.15 9.08
N TYR A 16 -2.05 -6.15 8.11
CA TYR A 16 -1.74 -5.92 6.70
C TYR A 16 -1.33 -4.47 6.43
N SER A 17 -2.06 -3.50 7.01
CA SER A 17 -1.71 -2.09 6.85
C SER A 17 -0.36 -1.78 7.48
N LYS A 18 -0.04 -2.37 8.64
CA LYS A 18 1.27 -2.21 9.27
C LYS A 18 2.38 -2.73 8.35
N LYS A 19 2.19 -3.94 7.81
CA LYS A 19 3.14 -4.55 6.86
C LYS A 19 3.44 -3.65 5.66
N LEU A 20 2.40 -3.08 5.05
CA LEU A 20 2.58 -2.15 3.92
C LEU A 20 3.26 -0.84 4.36
N LEU A 21 2.82 -0.22 5.46
CA LEU A 21 3.39 1.04 5.93
C LEU A 21 4.87 0.89 6.30
N ASP A 22 5.23 -0.15 7.06
CA ASP A 22 6.63 -0.43 7.43
C ASP A 22 7.50 -0.61 6.18
N LYS A 23 7.00 -1.36 5.17
CA LYS A 23 7.73 -1.58 3.91
C LYS A 23 7.92 -0.27 3.15
N LEU A 24 6.88 0.55 3.03
CA LEU A 24 6.96 1.81 2.31
C LEU A 24 7.84 2.84 3.03
N GLU A 25 7.79 2.90 4.35
CA GLU A 25 8.71 3.73 5.14
C GLU A 25 10.16 3.31 4.90
N TYR A 26 10.44 2.01 4.86
CA TYR A 26 11.76 1.50 4.51
C TYR A 26 12.17 1.88 3.08
N LEU A 27 11.33 1.60 2.08
CA LEU A 27 11.63 1.88 0.67
C LEU A 27 11.81 3.38 0.40
N ASN A 28 11.04 4.24 1.08
CA ASN A 28 11.20 5.69 1.02
C ASN A 28 12.60 6.17 1.46
N THR A 29 13.34 5.38 2.26
CA THR A 29 14.74 5.69 2.60
C THR A 29 15.74 5.32 1.50
N LYS A 30 15.30 4.59 0.46
CA LYS A 30 16.15 3.99 -0.58
C LYS A 30 15.95 4.61 -1.96
N VAL A 31 14.84 5.32 -2.18
CA VAL A 31 14.49 5.89 -3.48
C VAL A 31 14.69 7.41 -3.47
N GLU A 32 14.99 7.97 -4.64
CA GLU A 32 15.12 9.43 -4.82
C GLU A 32 13.79 10.16 -4.65
N ASN A 33 12.70 9.54 -5.11
CA ASN A 33 11.35 10.10 -5.09
C ASN A 33 10.45 9.29 -4.15
N PRO A 34 10.41 9.61 -2.84
CA PRO A 34 9.58 8.90 -1.87
C PRO A 34 8.10 9.17 -2.10
N ILE A 35 7.25 8.20 -1.75
CA ILE A 35 5.80 8.34 -1.84
C ILE A 35 5.19 8.98 -0.59
N ASP A 36 4.03 9.62 -0.73
CA ASP A 36 3.29 10.18 0.40
C ASP A 36 2.54 9.09 1.19
N ILE A 37 3.05 8.79 2.38
CA ILE A 37 2.46 7.81 3.30
C ILE A 37 1.03 8.19 3.72
N LEU A 38 0.67 9.47 3.74
CA LEU A 38 -0.67 9.89 4.12
C LEU A 38 -1.72 9.48 3.08
N GLU A 39 -1.41 9.63 1.79
CA GLU A 39 -2.29 9.16 0.71
C GLU A 39 -2.40 7.62 0.72
N ILE A 40 -1.36 6.90 1.12
CA ILE A 40 -1.44 5.45 1.31
C ILE A 40 -2.36 5.07 2.47
N LYS A 41 -2.26 5.75 3.63
CA LYS A 41 -3.18 5.53 4.76
C LYS A 41 -4.64 5.77 4.34
N LYS A 42 -4.89 6.78 3.50
CA LYS A 42 -6.22 7.06 2.92
C LYS A 42 -6.69 5.93 1.99
N GLY A 43 -5.81 5.41 1.14
CA GLY A 43 -6.11 4.24 0.31
C GLY A 43 -6.47 3.00 1.14
N ILE A 44 -5.69 2.71 2.18
CA ILE A 44 -5.96 1.62 3.13
C ILE A 44 -7.30 1.81 3.84
N TYR A 45 -7.61 3.04 4.29
CA TYR A 45 -8.91 3.35 4.90
C TYR A 45 -10.05 2.94 3.99
N TYR A 46 -10.02 3.36 2.72
CA TYR A 46 -11.10 3.05 1.79
C TYR A 46 -11.16 1.56 1.41
N ALA A 47 -10.01 0.89 1.27
CA ALA A 47 -9.98 -0.56 1.06
C ALA A 47 -10.69 -1.28 2.23
N ARG A 48 -10.41 -0.88 3.47
CA ARG A 48 -11.09 -1.44 4.66
C ARG A 48 -12.55 -1.03 4.75
N LYS A 49 -12.91 0.23 4.44
CA LYS A 49 -14.29 0.72 4.47
C LYS A 49 -15.20 -0.08 3.55
N TYR A 50 -14.75 -0.35 2.32
CA TYR A 50 -15.59 -1.01 1.31
C TYR A 50 -15.48 -2.54 1.31
N HIS A 51 -14.37 -3.10 1.80
CA HIS A 51 -14.10 -4.55 1.76
C HIS A 51 -13.86 -5.18 3.14
N GLY A 52 -14.11 -4.45 4.23
CA GLY A 52 -13.83 -4.90 5.60
C GLY A 52 -14.64 -6.10 6.07
N SER A 53 -15.87 -6.28 5.55
CA SER A 53 -16.74 -7.41 5.84
C SER A 53 -16.63 -8.55 4.82
N GLN A 54 -15.89 -8.34 3.73
CA GLN A 54 -15.72 -9.33 2.67
C GLN A 54 -14.55 -10.26 3.02
N MET A 55 -14.71 -11.54 2.74
CA MET A 55 -13.71 -12.56 3.02
C MET A 55 -13.25 -13.23 1.73
N ARG A 56 -11.97 -13.62 1.67
CA ARG A 56 -11.42 -14.49 0.63
C ARG A 56 -11.79 -15.94 0.92
N GLN A 57 -11.65 -16.80 -0.08
CA GLN A 57 -11.75 -18.25 0.10
C GLN A 57 -10.76 -18.80 1.14
N SER A 58 -9.62 -18.13 1.33
CA SER A 58 -8.62 -18.49 2.36
C SER A 58 -9.07 -18.19 3.80
N GLY A 59 -10.14 -17.43 3.99
CA GLY A 59 -10.54 -16.92 5.30
C GLY A 59 -9.86 -15.61 5.70
N ASP A 60 -9.02 -15.03 4.85
CA ASP A 60 -8.48 -13.67 5.07
C ASP A 60 -9.50 -12.59 4.69
N PRO A 61 -9.44 -11.39 5.29
CA PRO A 61 -10.22 -10.26 4.82
C PRO A 61 -9.89 -9.92 3.36
N TYR A 62 -10.87 -9.54 2.56
CA TYR A 62 -10.68 -9.31 1.12
C TYR A 62 -9.65 -8.20 0.84
N TYR A 63 -9.64 -7.14 1.64
CA TYR A 63 -8.69 -6.04 1.53
C TYR A 63 -7.22 -6.46 1.76
N SER A 64 -6.95 -7.65 2.32
CA SER A 64 -5.58 -8.16 2.48
C SER A 64 -4.87 -8.31 1.14
N HIS A 65 -5.58 -8.80 0.12
CA HIS A 65 -5.01 -9.06 -1.20
C HIS A 65 -4.52 -7.79 -1.93
N PRO A 66 -5.31 -6.73 -2.10
CA PRO A 66 -4.81 -5.50 -2.72
C PRO A 66 -3.68 -4.85 -1.92
N ILE A 67 -3.63 -5.03 -0.59
CA ILE A 67 -2.48 -4.56 0.22
C ILE A 67 -1.21 -5.35 -0.12
N GLU A 68 -1.28 -6.68 -0.19
CA GLU A 68 -0.14 -7.52 -0.60
C GLU A 68 0.32 -7.21 -2.03
N VAL A 69 -0.61 -6.93 -2.95
CA VAL A 69 -0.27 -6.46 -4.31
C VAL A 69 0.46 -5.12 -4.27
N ALA A 70 0.03 -4.17 -3.43
CA ALA A 70 0.71 -2.89 -3.28
C ALA A 70 2.14 -3.04 -2.73
N ILE A 71 2.37 -3.99 -1.81
CA ILE A 71 3.72 -4.33 -1.31
C ILE A 71 4.61 -4.82 -2.46
N MET A 72 4.15 -5.82 -3.22
CA MET A 72 4.91 -6.37 -4.35
C MET A 72 5.23 -5.32 -5.41
N LEU A 73 4.26 -4.45 -5.73
CA LEU A 73 4.47 -3.37 -6.68
C LEU A 73 5.48 -2.34 -6.17
N ALA A 74 5.41 -1.96 -4.90
CA ALA A 74 6.34 -1.01 -4.31
C ALA A 74 7.79 -1.54 -4.33
N GLU A 75 7.99 -2.81 -3.98
CA GLU A 75 9.30 -3.47 -4.04
C GLU A 75 9.83 -3.51 -5.48
N PHE A 76 9.01 -3.94 -6.45
CA PHE A 76 9.39 -3.99 -7.85
C PHE A 76 9.79 -2.61 -8.39
N VAL A 77 8.99 -1.58 -8.11
CA VAL A 77 9.25 -0.22 -8.59
C VAL A 77 10.50 0.38 -7.94
N ALA A 78 10.75 0.10 -6.67
CA ALA A 78 11.91 0.63 -5.97
C ALA A 78 13.22 -0.08 -6.35
N GLU A 79 13.19 -1.39 -6.58
CA GLU A 79 14.41 -2.20 -6.71
C GLU A 79 14.68 -2.70 -8.13
N GLU A 80 13.65 -3.14 -8.87
CA GLU A 80 13.82 -3.83 -10.15
C GLU A 80 13.59 -2.92 -11.37
N ALA A 81 12.53 -2.11 -11.34
CA ALA A 81 12.20 -1.22 -12.45
C ALA A 81 13.37 -0.29 -12.86
N PRO A 82 14.14 0.33 -11.93
CA PRO A 82 15.27 1.19 -12.30
C PRO A 82 16.37 0.44 -13.07
N LYS A 83 16.58 -0.85 -12.76
CA LYS A 83 17.57 -1.69 -13.45
C LYS A 83 17.17 -1.91 -14.91
N LEU A 84 15.88 -2.10 -15.19
CA LEU A 84 15.36 -2.33 -16.54
C LEU A 84 15.52 -1.09 -17.43
N TYR A 85 15.25 0.11 -16.90
CA TYR A 85 15.45 1.35 -17.67
C TYR A 85 16.91 1.56 -18.06
N ASN A 86 17.84 1.27 -17.15
CA ASN A 86 19.28 1.38 -17.41
C ASN A 86 19.76 0.36 -18.45
N VAL A 87 19.15 -0.83 -18.52
CA VAL A 87 19.48 -1.87 -19.50
C VAL A 87 18.91 -1.56 -20.89
N ILE A 88 17.73 -0.96 -20.98
CA ILE A 88 17.05 -0.65 -22.26
C ILE A 88 17.60 0.63 -22.91
N MET A 89 18.20 1.52 -22.13
CA MET A 89 18.82 2.77 -22.61
C MET A 89 20.31 2.63 -22.96
N LEU A 90 20.86 1.41 -22.86
CA LEU A 90 22.18 1.01 -23.38
C LEU A 90 22.02 0.31 -24.73
#